data_AF-A0A6I2JY29-F1
#
_entry.id   AF-A0A6I2JY29-F1
#
_cell.length_a   1.000
_cell.length_b   1.000
_cell.length_c   1.000
_cell.angle_alpha   90.00
_cell.angle_beta   90.00
_cell.angle_gamma   90.00
#
_symmetry.space_group_name_H-M   'P 1'
#
loop_
_entity.id
_entity.type
_entity.pdbx_description
1 polymer ?
#
loop_
_entity_poly.entity_id
_entity_poly.type
_entity_poly.pdbx_seq_one_letter_code
_entity_poly.pdbx_strand_id
1 'polypeptide(L)' 'PELRGTAQAGETVTIVMDGKVQGSAVADANGQWSWTPAADLSEGKHNFRAEVTDAAGNKTASGNFQLEIDVT' A
#
# COMPACT_ATOMS: atom_id res chain seq x y z
N PRO A 1 4.39 4.84 10.43
CA PRO A 1 5.28 4.16 9.47
C PRO A 1 5.04 4.71 8.05
N GLU A 2 6.01 4.58 7.15
CA GLU A 2 5.84 4.90 5.72
C GLU A 2 6.01 3.61 4.90
N LEU A 3 5.07 3.32 4.01
CA LEU A 3 5.18 2.23 3.05
C LEU A 3 5.73 2.77 1.74
N ARG A 4 6.67 2.04 1.15
CA ARG A 4 7.28 2.38 -0.14
C ARG A 4 7.31 1.15 -1.03
N GLY A 5 7.22 1.37 -2.33
CA GLY A 5 7.32 0.29 -3.30
C GLY A 5 7.47 0.80 -4.72
N THR A 6 7.35 -0.14 -5.66
CA THR A 6 7.43 0.14 -7.10
C THR A 6 6.17 -0.33 -7.82
N ALA A 7 5.76 0.40 -8.85
CA ALA A 7 4.73 0.03 -9.82
C ALA A 7 5.08 0.65 -11.19
N GLN A 8 4.31 0.39 -12.25
CA GLN A 8 4.55 1.09 -13.50
C GLN A 8 4.26 2.59 -13.31
N ALA A 9 5.05 3.44 -13.97
CA ALA A 9 4.91 4.88 -13.83
C ALA A 9 3.48 5.35 -14.18
N GLY A 10 2.90 6.16 -13.29
CA GLY A 10 1.53 6.66 -13.42
C GLY A 10 0.43 5.69 -12.98
N GLU A 11 0.74 4.46 -12.57
CA GLU A 11 -0.25 3.55 -12.01
C GLU A 11 -0.73 4.00 -10.63
N THR A 12 -2.00 3.76 -10.37
CA THR A 12 -2.58 3.94 -9.04
C THR A 12 -2.42 2.66 -8.23
N VAL A 13 -1.66 2.77 -7.14
CA VAL A 13 -1.46 1.72 -6.15
C VAL A 13 -2.49 1.91 -5.04
N THR A 14 -3.32 0.91 -4.81
CA THR A 14 -4.29 0.86 -3.71
C THR A 14 -3.65 0.15 -2.52
N ILE A 15 -3.69 0.77 -1.34
CA ILE A 15 -3.12 0.22 -0.12
C ILE A 15 -4.24 -0.44 0.66
N VAL A 16 -4.08 -1.73 0.93
CA VAL A 16 -5.00 -2.54 1.72
C VAL A 16 -4.31 -2.91 3.03
N MET A 17 -5.02 -2.72 4.14
CA MET A 17 -4.60 -3.14 5.48
C MET A 17 -5.71 -3.99 6.08
N ASP A 18 -5.38 -5.21 6.52
CA ASP A 18 -6.31 -6.15 7.15
C ASP A 18 -7.59 -6.39 6.32
N GLY A 19 -7.42 -6.45 4.99
CA GLY A 19 -8.50 -6.66 4.02
C GLY A 19 -9.34 -5.41 3.70
N LYS A 20 -9.00 -4.23 4.25
CA LYS A 20 -9.70 -2.97 4.00
C LYS A 20 -8.82 -1.97 3.26
N VAL A 21 -9.39 -1.30 2.25
CA VAL A 21 -8.70 -0.20 1.55
C VAL A 21 -8.50 0.96 2.52
N GLN A 22 -7.25 1.41 2.65
CA GLN A 22 -6.86 2.54 3.49
C GLN A 22 -6.61 3.82 2.68
N GLY A 23 -6.30 3.66 1.40
CA GLY A 23 -6.04 4.77 0.50
C GLY A 23 -5.31 4.31 -0.75
N SER A 24 -4.76 5.27 -1.48
CA SER A 24 -3.97 5.02 -2.67
C SER A 24 -2.78 5.97 -2.78
N ALA A 25 -1.81 5.58 -3.59
CA ALA A 25 -0.68 6.39 -4.02
C ALA A 25 -0.48 6.20 -5.53
N VAL A 26 -0.02 7.25 -6.22
CA VAL A 26 0.33 7.15 -7.65
C VAL A 26 1.84 6.96 -7.76
N ALA A 27 2.27 6.01 -8.57
CA ALA A 27 3.69 5.82 -8.86
C ALA A 27 4.22 6.97 -9.73
N ASP A 28 5.36 7.52 -9.35
CA ASP A 28 6.00 8.62 -10.04
C ASP A 28 6.58 8.20 -11.41
N ALA A 29 7.24 9.13 -12.10
CA ALA A 29 7.85 8.87 -13.40
C ALA A 29 8.95 7.79 -13.36
N ASN A 30 9.52 7.51 -12.18
CA ASN A 30 10.50 6.45 -11.95
C ASN A 30 9.85 5.14 -11.46
N GLY A 31 8.51 5.10 -11.37
CA GLY A 31 7.75 3.97 -10.87
C GLY A 31 7.77 3.85 -9.34
N GLN A 32 8.24 4.86 -8.60
CA GLN A 32 8.28 4.82 -7.14
C GLN A 32 6.99 5.39 -6.55
N TRP A 33 6.51 4.77 -5.47
CA TRP A 33 5.39 5.29 -4.70
C TRP A 33 5.68 5.19 -3.21
N SER A 34 5.06 6.10 -2.46
CA SER A 34 5.07 6.11 -1.00
C SER A 34 3.66 6.38 -0.47
N TRP A 35 3.32 5.76 0.65
CA TRP A 35 2.07 5.99 1.35
C TRP A 35 2.31 6.06 2.86
N THR A 36 1.69 7.04 3.50
CA THR A 36 1.68 7.19 4.95
C THR A 36 0.22 7.12 5.43
N PRO A 37 -0.08 6.35 6.50
CA PRO A 37 -1.40 6.38 7.12
C PRO A 37 -1.84 7.79 7.47
N ALA A 38 -3.11 8.13 7.21
CA ALA A 38 -3.66 9.43 7.57
C ALA A 38 -3.94 9.57 9.08
N ALA A 39 -3.99 8.45 9.80
CA ALA A 39 -4.17 8.37 11.24
C ALA A 39 -3.20 7.36 11.83
N ASP A 40 -2.92 7.49 13.13
CA ASP A 40 -2.09 6.54 13.86
C ASP A 40 -2.69 5.13 13.80
N LEU A 41 -1.81 4.14 13.65
CA LEU A 41 -2.20 2.73 13.66
C LEU A 41 -2.36 2.26 15.10
N SER A 42 -3.30 1.36 15.32
CA SER A 42 -3.51 0.73 16.61
C SER A 42 -2.37 -0.23 16.96
N GLU A 43 -2.20 -0.49 18.26
CA GLU A 43 -1.38 -1.61 18.77
C GLU A 43 -1.75 -2.94 18.08
N GLY A 44 -0.72 -3.73 17.77
CA GLY A 44 -0.87 -5.10 17.28
C GLY A 44 -0.46 -5.30 15.82
N LYS A 45 -0.86 -6.46 15.28
CA LYS A 45 -0.44 -6.94 13.95
C LYS A 45 -1.35 -6.43 12.85
N HIS A 46 -0.74 -5.82 11.85
CA HIS A 46 -1.39 -5.32 10.64
C HIS A 46 -0.79 -6.00 9.40
N ASN A 47 -1.65 -6.51 8.51
CA ASN A 47 -1.23 -7.09 7.23
C ASN A 47 -1.50 -6.10 6.09
N PHE A 48 -0.44 -5.65 5.46
CA PHE A 48 -0.47 -4.74 4.33
C PHE A 48 -0.34 -5.47 3.01
N ARG A 49 -1.01 -4.94 1.99
CA ARG A 49 -0.86 -5.33 0.60
C ARG A 49 -1.06 -4.13 -0.31
N ALA A 50 -0.28 -4.07 -1.39
CA ALA A 50 -0.47 -3.10 -2.46
C ALA A 50 -1.16 -3.78 -3.65
N GLU A 51 -2.18 -3.13 -4.22
CA GLU A 51 -2.89 -3.61 -5.40
C GLU A 51 -2.85 -2.56 -6.50
N VAL A 52 -2.45 -2.96 -7.70
CA VAL A 52 -2.49 -2.13 -8.91
C VAL A 52 -3.51 -2.70 -9.87
N THR A 53 -4.22 -1.81 -10.56
CA THR A 53 -5.12 -2.17 -11.65
C THR A 53 -4.57 -1.52 -12.92
N ASP A 54 -4.26 -2.33 -13.93
CA ASP A 54 -3.78 -1.83 -15.21
C ASP A 54 -4.93 -1.21 -16.04
N ALA A 55 -4.59 -0.57 -17.17
CA ALA A 55 -5.57 0.02 -18.06
C ALA A 55 -6.55 -0.98 -18.70
N ALA A 56 -6.20 -2.28 -18.71
CA ALA A 56 -7.06 -3.35 -19.20
C ALA A 56 -7.98 -3.92 -18.09
N GLY A 57 -7.85 -3.44 -16.85
CA GLY A 57 -8.63 -3.88 -15.70
C GLY A 57 -8.05 -5.09 -14.95
N ASN A 58 -6.85 -5.56 -15.32
CA ASN A 58 -6.21 -6.65 -14.60
C ASN A 58 -5.68 -6.15 -13.26
N LYS A 59 -6.00 -6.89 -12.19
CA LYS A 59 -5.53 -6.59 -10.84
C LYS A 59 -4.31 -7.45 -10.52
N THR A 60 -3.20 -6.80 -10.24
CA THR A 60 -2.01 -7.44 -9.67
C THR A 60 -1.83 -6.91 -8.26
N ALA A 61 -1.38 -7.75 -7.36
CA ALA A 61 -1.19 -7.33 -6.00
C ALA A 61 0.01 -8.01 -5.36
N SER A 62 0.65 -7.28 -4.45
CA SER A 62 1.86 -7.72 -3.77
C SER A 62 1.60 -8.94 -2.89
N GLY A 63 2.69 -9.52 -2.39
CA GLY A 63 2.61 -10.37 -1.21
C GLY A 63 2.17 -9.57 0.03
N ASN A 64 1.80 -10.30 1.09
CA ASN A 64 1.47 -9.70 2.38
C ASN A 64 2.75 -9.19 3.05
N PHE A 65 2.69 -7.96 3.55
CA PHE A 65 3.70 -7.36 4.42
C PHE A 65 3.09 -7.19 5.81
N GLN A 66 3.54 -8.00 6.78
CA GLN A 66 3.06 -7.91 8.15
C GLN A 66 3.91 -6.94 8.96
N LEU A 67 3.25 -6.03 9.67
CA LEU A 67 3.87 -5.09 10.60
C LEU A 67 3.19 -5.22 11.96
N GLU A 68 3.99 -5.35 13.01
CA GLU A 68 3.52 -5.29 14.40
C GLU A 68 3.82 -3.88 14.93
N ILE A 69 2.76 -3.22 15.40
CA ILE A 69 2.82 -1.90 16.02
C ILE A 69 2.86 -2.13 17.52
N ASP A 70 3.91 -1.61 18.17
CA ASP A 70 4.06 -1.56 19.63
C ASP A 70 4.11 -0.09 20.05
N VAL A 71 3.12 0.37 20.80
CA VAL A 71 2.98 1.74 21.31
C VAL A 71 3.27 1.87 22.81
N THR A 72 3.80 0.82 23.45
CA THR A 72 4.08 0.77 24.90
C THR A 72 5.55 0.77 25.29
#